data_AF-A0A7K7LJT8-F1
#
_entry.id   AF-A0A7K7LJT8-F1
#
_cell.length_a   1.000
_cell.length_b   1.000
_cell.length_c   1.000
_cell.angle_alpha   90.00
_cell.angle_beta   90.00
_cell.angle_gamma   90.00
#
_symmetry.space_group_name_H-M   'P 1'
#
loop_
_entity.id
_entity.type
_entity.pdbx_description
1 polymer ?
#
loop_
_entity_poly.entity_id
_entity_poly.type
_entity_poly.pdbx_seq_one_letter_code
_entity_poly.pdbx_strand_id
1 'polypeptide(L)'
;HSVLIILYSIDLAGGTLGVIVMSHQLFRRKSQSVMTIIIINLLVLHTFLLLSIPFRLSYYILQEWKFGTFTCRLVSAIIYFHMYTTFSFYVAIIVIRLFRLEFKKCYTTMWVIAVWLLGALVIAPVLLSYYGTSKTYTSSHCFHFQQEIQELRMTIVNYCLVGILVAVCAVLTVIQLSVIYRLAVKYWPDINSHVEFRAQAKSFFFILVMLVCFMPHHVFRVYYIQNYHPDKDHKLLPYNEIFLALTTMCCLDMLCLIAGIAH
;
A
#
# COMPACT_ATOMS: atom_id res chain seq x y z
N HIS A 1 19.07 -10.70 -3.12
CA HIS A 1 19.12 -9.72 -2.02
C HIS A 1 19.47 -8.29 -2.46
N SER A 2 20.44 -8.07 -3.35
CA SER A 2 20.83 -6.71 -3.79
C SER A 2 19.68 -5.85 -4.31
N VAL A 3 18.77 -6.42 -5.09
CA VAL A 3 17.57 -5.70 -5.58
C VAL A 3 16.69 -5.20 -4.42
N LEU A 4 16.44 -6.04 -3.41
CA LEU A 4 15.63 -5.69 -2.24
C LEU A 4 16.29 -4.56 -1.42
N ILE A 5 17.60 -4.63 -1.24
CA ILE A 5 18.37 -3.59 -0.54
C ILE A 5 18.23 -2.26 -1.27
N ILE A 6 18.37 -2.25 -2.60
CA ILE A 6 18.23 -1.04 -3.42
C ILE A 6 16.82 -0.47 -3.29
N LEU A 7 15.78 -1.29 -3.49
CA LEU A 7 14.38 -0.86 -3.41
C LEU A 7 14.06 -0.26 -2.03
N TYR A 8 14.36 -0.98 -0.95
CA TYR A 8 14.09 -0.48 0.40
C TYR A 8 14.92 0.75 0.77
N SER A 9 16.13 0.92 0.22
CA SER A 9 16.92 2.14 0.43
C SER A 9 16.31 3.34 -0.28
N ILE A 10 15.82 3.15 -1.51
CA ILE A 10 15.10 4.19 -2.26
C ILE A 10 13.82 4.57 -1.52
N ASP A 11 13.04 3.58 -1.06
CA ASP A 11 11.81 3.80 -0.28
C ASP A 11 12.09 4.56 1.01
N LEU A 12 13.13 4.18 1.74
CA LEU A 12 13.48 4.83 2.99
C LEU A 12 13.88 6.29 2.76
N ALA A 13 14.77 6.55 1.79
CA ALA A 13 15.24 7.91 1.51
C ALA A 13 14.12 8.79 0.93
N GLY A 14 13.47 8.32 -0.14
CA GLY A 14 12.43 9.05 -0.85
C GLY A 14 11.16 9.21 -0.03
N GLY A 15 10.69 8.15 0.63
CA GLY A 15 9.50 8.19 1.46
C GLY A 15 9.70 9.10 2.69
N THR A 16 10.86 9.05 3.35
CA THR A 16 11.16 9.96 4.47
C THR A 16 11.15 11.42 4.02
N LEU A 17 11.81 11.73 2.90
CA LEU A 17 11.78 13.07 2.33
C LEU A 17 10.35 13.52 2.00
N GLY A 18 9.56 12.66 1.35
CA GLY A 18 8.16 12.92 1.01
C GLY A 18 7.31 13.20 2.24
N VAL A 19 7.44 12.38 3.28
CA VAL A 19 6.72 12.56 4.55
C VAL A 19 7.09 13.89 5.20
N ILE A 20 8.37 14.24 5.28
CA ILE A 20 8.82 15.50 5.90
C ILE A 20 8.28 16.72 5.14
N VAL A 21 8.44 16.75 3.81
CA VAL A 21 8.02 17.89 3.00
C VAL A 21 6.50 18.04 3.02
N MET A 22 5.75 16.94 2.88
CA MET A 22 4.28 16.96 2.93
C MET A 22 3.79 17.41 4.31
N SER A 23 4.39 16.90 5.39
CA SER A 23 4.05 17.32 6.76
C SER A 23 4.21 18.82 6.94
N HIS A 24 5.33 19.39 6.48
CA HIS A 24 5.57 20.83 6.56
C HIS A 24 4.57 21.64 5.72
N GLN A 25 4.19 21.17 4.53
CA GLN A 25 3.17 21.82 3.70
C GLN A 25 1.78 21.78 4.35
N LEU A 26 1.41 20.64 4.96
CA LEU A 26 0.14 20.48 5.68
C LEU A 26 0.07 21.35 6.93
N PHE A 27 1.17 21.47 7.68
CA PHE A 27 1.24 22.33 8.87
C PHE A 27 0.98 23.81 8.54
N ARG A 28 1.37 24.27 7.35
CA ARG A 28 1.11 25.64 6.89
C ARG A 28 -0.34 25.87 6.45
N ARG A 29 -1.16 24.84 6.24
CA ARG A 29 -2.56 24.98 5.83
C ARG A 29 -3.47 25.19 7.05
N LYS A 30 -4.20 26.31 7.07
CA LYS A 30 -5.12 26.67 8.17
C LYS A 30 -6.46 25.91 8.17
N SER A 31 -6.85 25.26 7.07
CA SER A 31 -8.15 24.58 6.96
C SER A 31 -8.01 23.07 6.78
N GLN A 32 -8.70 22.32 7.65
CA GLN A 32 -8.82 20.87 7.56
C GLN A 32 -10.06 20.49 6.75
N SER A 33 -9.83 20.17 5.47
CA SER A 33 -10.83 19.54 4.59
C SER A 33 -10.87 18.02 4.80
N VAL A 34 -11.93 17.35 4.33
CA VAL A 34 -12.03 15.88 4.30
C VAL A 34 -10.82 15.27 3.60
N MET A 35 -10.42 15.84 2.46
CA MET A 35 -9.23 15.40 1.73
C MET A 35 -7.95 15.57 2.54
N THR A 36 -7.82 16.66 3.30
CA THR A 36 -6.68 16.88 4.20
C THR A 36 -6.59 15.80 5.27
N ILE A 37 -7.72 15.41 5.86
CA ILE A 37 -7.78 14.34 6.89
C ILE A 37 -7.30 13.01 6.30
N ILE A 38 -7.76 12.66 5.10
CA ILE A 38 -7.35 11.42 4.42
C ILE A 38 -5.84 11.44 4.13
N ILE A 39 -5.31 12.56 3.62
CA ILE A 39 -3.86 12.70 3.35
C ILE A 39 -3.04 12.59 4.64
N ILE A 40 -3.50 13.15 5.76
CA ILE A 40 -2.82 12.98 7.06
C ILE A 40 -2.80 11.50 7.48
N ASN A 41 -3.89 10.76 7.29
CA ASN A 41 -3.91 9.33 7.62
C ASN A 41 -2.95 8.53 6.73
N LEU A 42 -2.86 8.84 5.43
CA LEU A 42 -1.86 8.26 4.54
C LEU A 42 -0.44 8.57 5.03
N LEU A 43 -0.16 9.81 5.42
CA LEU A 43 1.14 10.22 5.96
C LEU A 43 1.54 9.40 7.19
N VAL A 44 0.60 9.16 8.11
CA VAL A 44 0.81 8.30 9.29
C VAL A 44 1.11 6.86 8.88
N LEU A 45 0.37 6.31 7.92
CA LEU A 45 0.62 4.98 7.39
C LEU A 45 2.02 4.86 6.76
N HIS A 46 2.41 5.80 5.90
CA HIS A 46 3.75 5.80 5.31
C HIS A 46 4.84 5.92 6.39
N THR A 47 4.60 6.68 7.45
CA THR A 47 5.52 6.76 8.59
C THR A 47 5.71 5.40 9.27
N PHE A 48 4.62 4.68 9.54
CA PHE A 48 4.72 3.32 10.09
C PHE A 48 5.47 2.36 9.16
N LEU A 49 5.19 2.42 7.86
CA LEU A 49 5.93 1.64 6.88
C LEU A 49 7.43 1.96 6.93
N LEU A 50 7.80 3.24 6.85
CA LEU A 50 9.20 3.69 6.84
C LEU A 50 9.94 3.26 8.11
N LEU A 51 9.29 3.28 9.27
CA LEU A 51 9.87 2.77 10.52
C LEU A 51 10.16 1.26 10.47
N SER A 52 9.41 0.49 9.69
CA SER A 52 9.62 -0.96 9.55
C SER A 52 10.74 -1.32 8.57
N ILE A 53 11.06 -0.44 7.61
CA ILE A 53 12.05 -0.70 6.54
C ILE A 53 13.47 -0.94 7.06
N PRO A 54 14.02 -0.17 8.03
CA PRO A 54 15.38 -0.40 8.55
C PRO A 54 15.61 -1.81 9.07
N PHE A 55 14.59 -2.43 9.70
CA PHE A 55 14.68 -3.81 10.19
C PHE A 55 14.81 -4.81 9.04
N ARG A 56 14.05 -4.61 7.95
CA ARG A 56 14.17 -5.42 6.73
C ARG A 56 15.51 -5.21 6.03
N LEU A 57 15.97 -3.97 5.95
CA LEU A 57 17.25 -3.65 5.36
C LEU A 57 18.40 -4.33 6.12
N SER A 58 18.35 -4.27 7.46
CA SER A 58 19.30 -4.98 8.33
C SER A 58 19.28 -6.49 8.08
N TYR A 59 18.10 -7.11 7.97
CA TYR A 59 17.97 -8.52 7.62
C TYR A 59 18.59 -8.87 6.27
N TYR A 60 18.31 -8.08 5.23
CA TYR A 60 18.84 -8.35 3.88
C TYR A 60 20.34 -8.05 3.73
N ILE A 61 20.91 -7.19 4.57
CA ILE A 61 22.35 -6.93 4.60
C ILE A 61 23.09 -8.01 5.41
N LEU A 62 22.61 -8.30 6.62
CA LEU A 62 23.26 -9.21 7.55
C LEU A 62 22.95 -10.69 7.27
N GLN A 63 21.93 -10.97 6.44
CA GLN A 63 21.43 -12.31 6.14
C GLN A 63 20.96 -13.08 7.39
N GLU A 64 20.67 -12.36 8.47
CA GLU A 64 20.27 -12.91 9.76
C GLU A 64 19.31 -11.95 10.48
N TRP A 65 18.28 -12.49 11.12
CA TRP A 65 17.35 -11.74 11.95
C TRP A 65 17.79 -11.70 13.42
N LYS A 66 18.08 -10.51 13.94
CA LYS A 66 18.60 -10.32 15.32
C LYS A 66 17.62 -9.67 16.31
N PHE A 67 16.42 -9.29 15.86
CA PHE A 67 15.50 -8.45 16.64
C PHE A 67 14.41 -9.24 17.39
N GLY A 68 14.56 -10.56 17.48
CA GLY A 68 13.61 -11.45 18.13
C GLY A 68 12.33 -11.71 17.31
N THR A 69 11.58 -12.73 17.71
CA THR A 69 10.41 -13.21 16.97
C THR A 69 9.28 -12.18 16.92
N PHE A 70 9.00 -11.49 18.04
CA PHE A 70 7.95 -10.46 18.11
C PHE A 70 8.13 -9.36 17.06
N THR A 71 9.34 -8.79 16.97
CA THR A 71 9.66 -7.73 16.00
C THR A 71 9.52 -8.24 14.56
N CYS A 72 9.88 -9.50 14.29
CA CYS A 72 9.70 -10.11 12.97
C CYS A 72 8.21 -10.14 12.57
N ARG A 73 7.32 -10.53 13.50
CA ARG A 73 5.87 -10.53 13.26
C ARG A 73 5.35 -9.13 13.04
N LEU A 74 5.76 -8.20 13.90
CA LEU A 74 5.34 -6.81 13.85
C LEU A 74 5.72 -6.13 12.53
N VAL A 75 6.99 -6.23 12.11
CA VAL A 75 7.49 -5.66 10.84
C VAL A 75 6.77 -6.27 9.64
N SER A 76 6.47 -7.56 9.69
CA SER A 76 5.72 -8.22 8.60
C SER A 76 4.26 -7.73 8.55
N ALA A 77 3.61 -7.63 9.71
CA ALA A 77 2.24 -7.14 9.83
C ALA A 77 2.10 -5.68 9.37
N ILE A 78 3.07 -4.82 9.68
CA ILE A 78 3.05 -3.40 9.30
C ILE A 78 2.93 -3.24 7.78
N ILE A 79 3.63 -4.03 6.97
CA ILE A 79 3.54 -3.90 5.49
C ILE A 79 2.15 -4.28 4.98
N TYR A 80 1.57 -5.38 5.46
CA TYR A 80 0.21 -5.76 5.04
C TYR A 80 -0.81 -4.73 5.54
N PHE A 81 -0.62 -4.19 6.74
CA PHE A 81 -1.50 -3.17 7.33
C PHE A 81 -1.46 -1.91 6.50
N HIS A 82 -0.25 -1.46 6.20
CA HIS A 82 0.02 -0.36 5.33
C HIS A 82 -0.62 -0.55 3.96
N MET A 83 -0.40 -1.70 3.30
CA MET A 83 -0.91 -1.98 1.96
C MET A 83 -2.44 -1.87 1.87
N TYR A 84 -3.18 -2.59 2.73
CA TYR A 84 -4.64 -2.63 2.67
C TYR A 84 -5.29 -1.33 3.15
N THR A 85 -4.71 -0.68 4.16
CA THR A 85 -5.25 0.58 4.68
C THR A 85 -4.98 1.73 3.70
N THR A 86 -3.79 1.79 3.10
CA THR A 86 -3.45 2.75 2.03
C THR A 86 -4.35 2.57 0.81
N PHE A 87 -4.57 1.32 0.38
CA PHE A 87 -5.50 1.01 -0.70
C PHE A 87 -6.91 1.57 -0.42
N SER A 88 -7.43 1.36 0.78
CA SER A 88 -8.75 1.86 1.18
C SER A 88 -8.82 3.40 1.11
N PHE A 89 -7.78 4.09 1.59
CA PHE A 89 -7.71 5.55 1.50
C PHE A 89 -7.63 6.07 0.07
N TYR A 90 -6.86 5.41 -0.82
CA TYR A 90 -6.82 5.77 -2.24
C TYR A 90 -8.18 5.59 -2.92
N VAL A 91 -8.87 4.48 -2.67
CA VAL A 91 -10.24 4.25 -3.15
C VAL A 91 -11.17 5.38 -2.69
N ALA A 92 -11.09 5.77 -1.41
CA ALA A 92 -11.90 6.89 -0.90
C ALA A 92 -11.58 8.22 -1.59
N ILE A 93 -10.30 8.55 -1.81
CA ILE A 93 -9.89 9.75 -2.56
C ILE A 93 -10.53 9.75 -3.96
N ILE A 94 -10.46 8.61 -4.64
CA ILE A 94 -10.96 8.47 -6.01
C ILE A 94 -12.48 8.61 -6.05
N VAL A 95 -13.19 7.91 -5.18
CA VAL A 95 -14.65 7.93 -5.10
C VAL A 95 -15.17 9.33 -4.72
N ILE A 96 -14.56 9.98 -3.73
CA ILE A 96 -14.92 11.35 -3.33
C ILE A 96 -14.81 12.31 -4.51
N ARG A 97 -13.72 12.20 -5.29
CA ARG A 97 -13.48 13.07 -6.46
C ARG A 97 -14.37 12.73 -7.65
N LEU A 98 -14.60 11.45 -7.93
CA LEU A 98 -15.44 10.98 -9.04
C LEU A 98 -16.89 11.47 -8.88
N PHE A 99 -17.44 11.26 -7.69
CA PHE A 99 -18.85 11.54 -7.41
C PHE A 99 -19.08 12.90 -6.75
N ARG A 100 -18.01 13.70 -6.59
CA ARG A 100 -18.03 15.01 -5.89
C ARG A 100 -18.75 14.95 -4.55
N LEU A 101 -18.49 13.87 -3.78
CA LEU A 101 -19.22 13.61 -2.55
C LEU A 101 -18.82 14.60 -1.47
N GLU A 102 -19.81 15.31 -0.94
CA GLU A 102 -19.66 16.20 0.20
C GLU A 102 -19.90 15.44 1.50
N PHE A 103 -18.87 14.76 1.99
CA PHE A 103 -18.95 14.12 3.29
C PHE A 103 -18.89 15.16 4.41
N LYS A 104 -19.81 15.05 5.37
CA LYS A 104 -19.63 15.73 6.66
C LYS A 104 -18.39 15.16 7.35
N LYS A 105 -17.60 16.02 7.99
CA LYS A 105 -16.37 15.63 8.71
C LYS A 105 -16.59 14.45 9.67
N CYS A 106 -17.73 14.42 10.36
CA CYS A 106 -18.08 13.32 11.28
C CYS A 106 -18.15 11.95 10.58
N TYR A 107 -18.80 11.85 9.42
CA TYR A 107 -18.86 10.60 8.66
C TYR A 107 -17.49 10.16 8.14
N THR A 108 -16.65 11.11 7.71
CA THR A 108 -15.26 10.82 7.34
C THR A 108 -14.49 10.25 8.52
N THR A 109 -14.59 10.86 9.71
CA THR A 109 -13.91 10.38 10.91
C THR A 109 -14.37 8.97 11.29
N MET A 110 -15.67 8.69 11.26
CA MET A 110 -16.19 7.34 11.54
C MET A 110 -15.66 6.31 10.53
N TRP A 111 -15.64 6.66 9.24
CA TRP A 111 -15.13 5.78 8.20
C TRP A 111 -13.62 5.53 8.33
N VAL A 112 -12.84 6.57 8.65
CA VAL A 112 -11.41 6.44 8.95
C VAL A 112 -11.20 5.46 10.10
N ILE A 113 -11.91 5.63 11.21
CA ILE A 113 -11.83 4.72 12.37
C ILE A 113 -12.18 3.28 11.94
N ALA A 114 -13.23 3.10 11.15
CA ALA A 114 -13.62 1.78 10.65
C ALA A 114 -12.52 1.14 9.78
N VAL A 115 -11.86 1.92 8.91
CA VAL A 115 -10.74 1.45 8.08
C VAL A 115 -9.55 1.03 8.93
N TRP A 116 -9.18 1.82 9.94
CA TRP A 116 -8.11 1.46 10.88
C TRP A 116 -8.44 0.19 11.67
N LEU A 117 -9.66 0.08 12.19
CA LEU A 117 -10.12 -1.10 12.94
C LEU A 117 -10.20 -2.34 12.05
N LEU A 118 -10.70 -2.22 10.82
CA LEU A 118 -10.77 -3.32 9.87
C LEU A 118 -9.37 -3.78 9.45
N GLY A 119 -8.45 -2.83 9.19
CA GLY A 119 -7.06 -3.14 8.90
C GLY A 119 -6.40 -3.88 10.07
N ALA A 120 -6.63 -3.44 11.31
CA ALA A 120 -6.15 -4.12 12.50
C ALA A 120 -6.77 -5.51 12.67
N LEU A 121 -8.07 -5.66 12.40
CA LEU A 121 -8.79 -6.93 12.50
C LEU A 121 -8.35 -7.96 11.46
N VAL A 122 -8.02 -7.54 10.24
CA VAL A 122 -7.49 -8.44 9.20
C VAL A 122 -6.08 -8.93 9.56
N ILE A 123 -5.34 -8.17 10.37
CA ILE A 123 -3.92 -8.42 10.65
C ILE A 123 -3.67 -9.02 12.02
N ALA A 124 -4.57 -8.83 12.97
CA ALA A 124 -4.55 -9.54 14.24
C ALA A 124 -4.46 -11.08 14.04
N PRO A 125 -5.21 -11.73 13.12
CA PRO A 125 -5.04 -13.15 12.82
C PRO A 125 -3.64 -13.50 12.30
N VAL A 126 -3.05 -12.63 11.48
CA VAL A 126 -1.69 -12.80 10.95
C VAL A 126 -0.68 -12.76 12.10
N LEU A 127 -0.81 -11.81 13.03
CA LEU A 127 0.05 -11.67 14.21
C LEU A 127 -0.12 -12.79 15.25
N LEU A 128 -1.36 -13.24 15.47
CA LEU A 128 -1.74 -14.13 16.59
C LEU A 128 -1.71 -15.61 16.24
N SER A 129 -2.04 -16.00 15.00
CA SER A 129 -2.29 -17.40 14.66
C SER A 129 -1.16 -18.09 13.90
N TYR A 130 -0.25 -17.34 13.28
CA TYR A 130 0.56 -17.89 12.18
C TYR A 130 2.07 -17.61 12.32
N TYR A 131 2.44 -16.42 12.75
CA TYR A 131 3.87 -16.19 12.97
C TYR A 131 4.35 -16.98 14.20
N GLY A 132 5.31 -17.90 14.04
CA GLY A 132 6.14 -18.47 15.12
C GLY A 132 5.46 -19.37 16.16
N THR A 133 4.42 -20.12 15.77
CA THR A 133 3.79 -21.18 16.59
C THR A 133 4.41 -22.55 16.36
N SER A 134 5.11 -22.75 15.24
CA SER A 134 5.90 -23.95 14.97
C SER A 134 7.24 -23.89 15.71
N LYS A 135 7.50 -24.92 16.53
CA LYS A 135 8.71 -25.08 17.38
C LYS A 135 10.01 -25.29 16.58
N THR A 136 9.99 -25.19 15.24
CA THR A 136 11.07 -25.65 14.36
C THR A 136 11.60 -24.58 13.40
N TYR A 137 11.53 -23.30 13.75
CA TYR A 137 12.25 -22.26 12.99
C TYR A 137 13.54 -21.88 13.73
N THR A 138 14.68 -22.05 13.06
CA THR A 138 15.94 -21.50 13.55
C THR A 138 15.80 -19.98 13.66
N SER A 139 16.19 -19.43 14.81
CA SER A 139 15.98 -18.03 15.20
C SER A 139 16.58 -16.99 14.22
N SER A 140 17.35 -17.42 13.22
CA SER A 140 18.09 -16.57 12.28
C SER A 140 17.30 -16.14 11.04
N HIS A 141 16.18 -16.79 10.69
CA HIS A 141 15.42 -16.47 9.47
C HIS A 141 14.03 -15.87 9.79
N CYS A 142 13.75 -14.70 9.23
CA CYS A 142 12.45 -14.01 9.26
C CYS A 142 11.88 -13.94 7.83
N PHE A 143 10.57 -13.77 7.66
CA PHE A 143 9.85 -13.67 6.37
C PHE A 143 9.63 -14.99 5.59
N HIS A 144 10.00 -16.14 6.17
CA HIS A 144 9.72 -17.47 5.61
C HIS A 144 8.44 -18.08 6.21
N PHE A 145 7.27 -17.46 6.00
CA PHE A 145 6.00 -17.88 6.63
C PHE A 145 5.19 -18.85 5.77
N GLN A 146 5.86 -19.90 5.33
CA GLN A 146 5.45 -20.63 4.15
C GLN A 146 4.56 -21.85 4.43
N GLN A 147 4.74 -22.50 5.58
CA GLN A 147 4.02 -23.73 5.93
C GLN A 147 2.52 -23.51 6.17
N GLU A 148 2.08 -22.27 6.36
CA GLU A 148 0.72 -22.00 6.81
C GLU A 148 -0.19 -21.48 5.69
N ILE A 149 0.38 -20.94 4.60
CA ILE A 149 -0.36 -20.48 3.41
C ILE A 149 -1.20 -21.62 2.78
N GLN A 150 -0.82 -22.88 3.00
CA GLN A 150 -1.51 -24.06 2.49
C GLN A 150 -2.81 -24.40 3.23
N GLU A 151 -3.14 -23.74 4.34
CA GLU A 151 -4.45 -23.90 4.97
C GLU A 151 -5.57 -23.40 4.03
N LEU A 152 -6.54 -24.27 3.72
CA LEU A 152 -7.62 -24.00 2.77
C LEU A 152 -8.32 -22.65 3.06
N ARG A 153 -8.61 -22.38 4.34
CA ARG A 153 -9.25 -21.14 4.79
C ARG A 153 -8.42 -19.90 4.44
N MET A 154 -7.11 -19.95 4.60
CA MET A 154 -6.24 -18.81 4.28
C MET A 154 -6.06 -18.62 2.79
N THR A 155 -5.96 -19.72 2.04
CA THR A 155 -5.94 -19.67 0.58
C THR A 155 -7.21 -18.99 0.05
N ILE A 156 -8.40 -19.37 0.54
CA ILE A 156 -9.67 -18.74 0.16
C ILE A 156 -9.66 -17.24 0.50
N VAL A 157 -9.29 -16.86 1.73
CA VAL A 157 -9.26 -15.44 2.13
C VAL A 157 -8.30 -14.64 1.26
N ASN A 158 -7.11 -15.16 0.95
CA ASN A 158 -6.16 -14.50 0.06
C ASN A 158 -6.73 -14.31 -1.35
N TYR A 159 -7.37 -15.33 -1.93
CA TYR A 159 -8.02 -15.21 -3.23
C TYR A 159 -9.17 -14.21 -3.24
N CYS A 160 -10.01 -14.21 -2.20
CA CYS A 160 -11.08 -13.22 -2.06
C CYS A 160 -10.52 -11.80 -1.96
N LEU A 161 -9.49 -11.58 -1.15
CA LEU A 161 -8.84 -10.28 -0.99
C LEU A 161 -8.22 -9.79 -2.31
N VAL A 162 -7.46 -10.66 -3.00
CA VAL A 162 -6.88 -10.35 -4.31
C VAL A 162 -7.99 -10.03 -5.32
N GLY A 163 -9.03 -10.88 -5.40
CA GLY A 163 -10.14 -10.70 -6.32
C GLY A 163 -10.89 -9.38 -6.11
N ILE A 164 -11.21 -9.04 -4.86
CA ILE A 164 -11.85 -7.76 -4.51
C ILE A 164 -10.95 -6.60 -4.91
N LEU A 165 -9.65 -6.65 -4.59
CA LEU A 165 -8.72 -5.57 -4.84
C LEU A 165 -8.54 -5.33 -6.36
N VAL A 166 -8.36 -6.40 -7.14
CA VAL A 166 -8.28 -6.34 -8.61
C VAL A 166 -9.58 -5.82 -9.21
N ALA A 167 -10.74 -6.31 -8.77
CA ALA A 167 -12.03 -5.87 -9.27
C ALA A 167 -12.27 -4.38 -9.01
N VAL A 168 -11.99 -3.91 -7.78
CA VAL A 168 -12.10 -2.49 -7.42
C VAL A 168 -11.15 -1.64 -8.25
N CYS A 169 -9.88 -2.04 -8.40
CA CYS A 169 -8.93 -1.35 -9.27
C CYS A 169 -9.41 -1.25 -10.72
N ALA A 170 -9.91 -2.35 -11.30
CA ALA A 170 -10.39 -2.38 -12.67
C ALA A 170 -11.60 -1.45 -12.86
N VAL A 171 -12.61 -1.55 -11.99
CA VAL A 171 -13.82 -0.71 -12.07
C VAL A 171 -13.47 0.78 -11.93
N LEU A 172 -12.67 1.16 -10.93
CA LEU A 172 -12.26 2.55 -10.75
C LEU A 172 -11.44 3.07 -11.93
N THR A 173 -10.56 2.25 -12.50
CA THR A 173 -9.76 2.63 -13.68
C THR A 173 -10.65 2.90 -14.88
N VAL A 174 -11.61 2.01 -15.18
CA VAL A 174 -12.53 2.17 -16.31
C VAL A 174 -13.39 3.42 -16.15
N ILE A 175 -13.98 3.63 -14.97
CA ILE A 175 -14.80 4.82 -14.70
C ILE A 175 -13.96 6.08 -14.82
N GLN A 176 -12.76 6.11 -14.23
CA GLN A 176 -11.91 7.30 -14.24
C GLN A 176 -11.40 7.65 -15.63
N LEU A 177 -10.98 6.66 -16.43
CA LEU A 177 -10.59 6.87 -17.82
C LEU A 177 -11.77 7.42 -18.64
N SER A 178 -12.98 6.90 -18.43
CA SER A 178 -14.19 7.38 -19.10
C SER A 178 -14.49 8.84 -18.76
N VAL A 179 -14.35 9.23 -17.49
CA VAL A 179 -14.52 10.63 -17.04
C VAL A 179 -13.44 11.53 -17.62
N ILE A 180 -12.16 11.13 -17.54
CA ILE A 180 -11.04 11.90 -18.09
C ILE A 180 -11.21 12.10 -19.59
N TYR A 181 -11.58 11.07 -20.33
CA TYR A 181 -11.83 11.15 -21.76
C TYR A 181 -12.94 12.16 -22.08
N ARG A 182 -14.08 12.09 -21.38
CA ARG A 182 -15.19 13.05 -21.56
C ARG A 182 -14.77 14.49 -21.27
N LEU A 183 -14.00 14.71 -20.20
CA LEU A 183 -13.51 16.04 -19.84
C LEU A 183 -12.47 16.55 -20.83
N ALA A 184 -11.59 15.69 -21.32
CA ALA A 184 -10.58 16.04 -22.32
C ALA A 184 -11.25 16.50 -23.64
N VAL A 185 -12.29 15.80 -24.08
CA VAL A 185 -13.08 16.18 -25.26
C VAL A 185 -13.84 17.49 -25.01
N LYS A 186 -14.46 17.65 -23.84
CA LYS A 186 -15.26 18.84 -23.49
C LYS A 186 -14.43 20.12 -23.40
N TYR A 187 -13.21 20.02 -22.87
CA TYR A 187 -12.34 21.18 -22.59
C TYR A 187 -11.22 21.35 -23.61
N TRP A 188 -11.28 20.63 -24.74
CA TRP A 188 -10.33 20.80 -25.82
C TRP A 188 -10.44 22.22 -26.43
N PRO A 189 -9.33 22.95 -26.67
CA PRO A 189 -7.92 22.56 -26.46
C PRO A 189 -7.33 22.96 -25.09
N ASP A 190 -8.00 23.82 -24.33
CA ASP A 190 -7.47 24.39 -23.08
C ASP A 190 -7.75 23.53 -21.84
N ILE A 191 -7.41 22.24 -21.92
CA ILE A 191 -7.81 21.24 -20.92
C ILE A 191 -7.23 21.55 -19.51
N ASN A 192 -6.00 22.07 -19.45
CA ASN A 192 -5.26 22.27 -18.20
C ASN A 192 -5.71 23.50 -17.40
N SER A 193 -6.41 24.45 -18.02
CA SER A 193 -6.96 25.61 -17.32
C SER A 193 -8.16 25.24 -16.45
N HIS A 194 -8.84 24.13 -16.76
CA HIS A 194 -10.02 23.70 -16.03
C HIS A 194 -9.68 22.94 -14.74
N VAL A 195 -10.13 23.51 -13.61
CA VAL A 195 -9.96 22.97 -12.25
C VAL A 195 -10.52 21.55 -12.13
N GLU A 196 -11.64 21.26 -12.80
CA GLU A 196 -12.27 19.95 -12.79
C GLU A 196 -11.37 18.87 -13.40
N PHE A 197 -10.78 19.14 -14.57
CA PHE A 197 -9.84 18.21 -15.20
C PHE A 197 -8.62 17.97 -14.32
N ARG A 198 -8.03 19.04 -13.76
CA ARG A 198 -6.88 18.93 -12.86
C ARG A 198 -7.19 18.10 -11.62
N ALA A 199 -8.40 18.22 -11.07
CA ALA A 199 -8.84 17.40 -9.94
C ALA A 199 -8.95 15.92 -10.32
N GLN A 200 -9.49 15.60 -11.50
CA GLN A 200 -9.59 14.22 -11.98
C GLN A 200 -8.24 13.63 -12.40
N ALA A 201 -7.33 14.43 -12.96
CA ALA A 201 -5.95 14.00 -13.25
C ALA A 201 -5.20 13.64 -11.96
N LYS A 202 -5.33 14.46 -10.90
CA LYS A 202 -4.78 14.14 -9.57
C LYS A 202 -5.43 12.90 -8.95
N SER A 203 -6.67 12.57 -9.31
CA SER A 203 -7.36 11.35 -8.86
C SER A 203 -6.79 10.12 -9.57
N PHE A 204 -6.60 10.23 -10.88
CA PHE A 204 -5.99 9.18 -11.71
C PHE A 204 -4.54 8.86 -11.32
N PHE A 205 -3.79 9.84 -10.81
CA PHE A 205 -2.48 9.59 -10.21
C PHE A 205 -2.53 8.50 -9.13
N PHE A 206 -3.50 8.52 -8.21
CA PHE A 206 -3.63 7.48 -7.19
C PHE A 206 -4.01 6.12 -7.78
N ILE A 207 -4.77 6.08 -8.89
CA ILE A 207 -5.04 4.83 -9.63
C ILE A 207 -3.74 4.27 -10.20
N LEU A 208 -2.91 5.11 -10.81
CA LEU A 208 -1.62 4.69 -11.35
C LEU A 208 -0.72 4.12 -10.24
N VAL A 209 -0.65 4.78 -9.08
CA VAL A 209 0.09 4.26 -7.91
C VAL A 209 -0.43 2.88 -7.51
N MET A 210 -1.75 2.67 -7.43
CA MET A 210 -2.32 1.36 -7.11
C MET A 210 -1.97 0.29 -8.15
N LEU A 211 -2.03 0.63 -9.44
CA LEU A 211 -1.73 -0.30 -10.52
C LEU A 211 -0.25 -0.69 -10.56
N VAL A 212 0.66 0.27 -10.33
CA VAL A 212 2.11 0.03 -10.38
C VAL A 212 2.62 -0.62 -9.11
N CYS A 213 2.14 -0.19 -7.93
CA CYS A 213 2.68 -0.65 -6.66
C CYS A 213 1.96 -1.90 -6.14
N PHE A 214 0.62 -1.98 -6.23
CA PHE A 214 -0.14 -3.06 -5.59
C PHE A 214 -0.44 -4.24 -6.52
N MET A 215 -0.85 -4.00 -7.78
CA MET A 215 -1.25 -5.09 -8.68
C MET A 215 -0.17 -6.16 -8.88
N PRO A 216 1.11 -5.83 -9.10
CA PRO A 216 2.12 -6.84 -9.39
C PRO A 216 2.25 -7.87 -8.28
N HIS A 217 2.24 -7.42 -7.01
CA HIS A 217 2.25 -8.32 -5.85
C HIS A 217 0.99 -9.19 -5.81
N HIS A 218 -0.20 -8.64 -6.01
CA HIS A 218 -1.43 -9.43 -5.89
C HIS A 218 -1.58 -10.46 -7.00
N VAL A 219 -1.22 -10.09 -8.23
CA VAL A 219 -1.17 -11.03 -9.38
C VAL A 219 -0.12 -12.11 -9.14
N PHE A 220 1.09 -11.72 -8.71
CA PHE A 220 2.14 -12.70 -8.42
C PHE A 220 1.76 -13.60 -7.24
N ARG A 221 1.03 -13.09 -6.25
CA ARG A 221 0.59 -13.87 -5.09
C ARG A 221 -0.40 -14.97 -5.46
N VAL A 222 -1.27 -14.74 -6.44
CA VAL A 222 -2.12 -15.79 -7.02
C VAL A 222 -1.24 -16.87 -7.66
N TYR A 223 -0.28 -16.47 -8.49
CA TYR A 223 0.67 -17.39 -9.11
C TYR A 223 1.48 -18.16 -8.05
N TYR A 224 1.92 -17.47 -7.00
CA TYR A 224 2.67 -18.02 -5.88
C TYR A 224 1.89 -19.11 -5.15
N ILE A 225 0.63 -18.84 -4.79
CA ILE A 225 -0.21 -19.80 -4.07
C ILE A 225 -0.50 -21.04 -4.94
N GLN A 226 -0.71 -20.86 -6.25
CA GLN A 226 -1.02 -21.97 -7.17
C GLN A 226 0.19 -22.88 -7.44
N ASN A 227 1.38 -22.30 -7.56
CA ASN A 227 2.59 -23.01 -7.99
C ASN A 227 3.54 -23.30 -6.84
N TYR A 228 3.14 -23.09 -5.59
CA TYR A 228 4.01 -23.34 -4.46
C TYR A 228 4.13 -24.84 -4.18
N HIS A 229 5.28 -25.42 -4.54
CA HIS A 229 5.67 -26.76 -4.09
C HIS A 229 6.75 -26.69 -2.99
N PRO A 230 6.51 -27.29 -1.81
CA PRO A 230 7.42 -27.20 -0.66
C PRO A 230 8.83 -27.72 -0.93
N ASP A 231 9.01 -28.66 -1.84
CA ASP A 231 10.30 -29.33 -2.09
C ASP A 231 11.08 -28.84 -3.33
N LYS A 232 10.52 -27.96 -4.17
CA LYS A 232 11.12 -27.66 -5.51
C LYS A 232 11.36 -26.19 -5.82
N ASP A 233 10.70 -25.26 -5.13
CA ASP A 233 10.55 -23.89 -5.63
C ASP A 233 11.24 -22.80 -4.79
N HIS A 234 12.54 -22.97 -4.55
CA HIS A 234 13.35 -21.99 -3.81
C HIS A 234 13.44 -20.61 -4.50
N LYS A 235 13.08 -20.50 -5.78
CA LYS A 235 13.11 -19.24 -6.54
C LYS A 235 11.86 -18.38 -6.35
N LEU A 236 10.70 -18.94 -5.98
CA LEU A 236 9.45 -18.16 -5.92
C LEU A 236 9.41 -17.18 -4.74
N LEU A 237 10.01 -17.55 -3.60
CA LEU A 237 10.06 -16.71 -2.41
C LEU A 237 10.75 -15.35 -2.63
N PRO A 238 11.99 -15.28 -3.19
CA PRO A 238 12.63 -13.99 -3.43
C PRO A 238 11.86 -13.12 -4.43
N TYR A 239 11.14 -13.69 -5.40
CA TYR A 239 10.25 -12.92 -6.27
C TYR A 239 9.07 -12.34 -5.50
N ASN A 240 8.44 -13.13 -4.62
CA ASN A 240 7.36 -12.63 -3.77
C ASN A 240 7.81 -11.43 -2.93
N GLU A 241 8.99 -11.51 -2.30
CA GLU A 241 9.55 -10.39 -1.53
C GLU A 241 9.90 -9.19 -2.41
N ILE A 242 10.35 -9.39 -3.66
CA ILE A 242 10.60 -8.28 -4.60
C ILE A 242 9.29 -7.57 -4.96
N PHE A 243 8.23 -8.32 -5.26
CA PHE A 243 6.94 -7.70 -5.52
C PHE A 243 6.36 -7.04 -4.27
N LEU A 244 6.59 -7.59 -3.08
CA LEU A 244 6.22 -6.97 -1.82
C LEU A 244 7.00 -5.65 -1.61
N ALA A 245 8.29 -5.61 -1.90
CA ALA A 245 9.07 -4.36 -1.89
C ALA A 245 8.58 -3.35 -2.94
N LEU A 246 8.09 -3.82 -4.10
CA LEU A 246 7.47 -2.91 -5.07
C LEU A 246 6.20 -2.26 -4.51
N THR A 247 5.45 -2.93 -3.63
CA THR A 247 4.29 -2.30 -2.96
C THR A 247 4.70 -1.14 -2.06
N THR A 248 5.92 -1.17 -1.48
CA THR A 248 6.38 -0.14 -0.54
C THR A 248 6.77 1.16 -1.22
N MET A 249 7.09 1.10 -2.53
CA MET A 249 7.31 2.27 -3.40
C MET A 249 6.12 3.24 -3.46
N CYS A 250 4.91 2.81 -3.06
CA CYS A 250 3.78 3.74 -2.97
C CYS A 250 4.00 4.86 -1.95
N CYS A 251 4.97 4.77 -1.02
CA CYS A 251 5.33 5.87 -0.12
C CYS A 251 5.99 7.07 -0.83
N LEU A 252 6.43 6.89 -2.08
CA LEU A 252 6.94 7.96 -2.93
C LEU A 252 5.81 8.83 -3.52
N ASP A 253 4.56 8.42 -3.37
CA ASP A 253 3.39 9.16 -3.83
C ASP A 253 3.34 10.59 -3.28
N MET A 254 3.78 10.80 -2.04
CA MET A 254 3.83 12.12 -1.40
C MET A 254 4.78 13.05 -2.15
N LEU A 255 5.96 12.58 -2.56
CA LEU A 255 6.89 13.38 -3.37
C LEU A 255 6.30 13.71 -4.74
N CYS A 256 5.72 12.72 -5.42
CA CYS A 256 5.07 12.92 -6.71
C CYS A 256 3.89 13.89 -6.61
N LEU A 257 3.11 13.82 -5.54
CA LEU A 257 1.99 14.73 -5.30
C LEU A 257 2.48 16.16 -5.08
N ILE A 258 3.57 16.36 -4.35
CA ILE A 258 4.19 17.68 -4.14
C ILE A 258 4.69 18.24 -5.48
N ALA A 259 5.42 17.44 -6.26
CA ALA A 259 5.92 17.85 -7.57
C ALA A 259 4.79 18.25 -8.53
N GLY A 260 3.67 17.51 -8.52
CA GLY A 260 2.47 17.83 -9.30
C GLY A 260 1.57 18.94 -8.72
N ILE A 261 1.89 19.48 -7.53
CA ILE A 261 1.25 20.70 -6.99
C ILE A 261 2.08 21.94 -7.31
N ALA A 262 3.40 21.79 -7.51
CA ALA A 262 4.31 22.89 -7.83
C ALA A 262 4.18 23.41 -9.28
N HIS A 263 3.49 22.67 -10.15
CA HIS A 263 3.13 23.03 -11.53
C HIS A 263 1.61 23.20 -11.69
#